data_AF-A0A6A7LJS4-F1
#
_entry.id   AF-A0A6A7LJS4-F1
#
_cell.length_a   1.000
_cell.length_b   1.000
_cell.length_c   1.000
_cell.angle_alpha   90.00
_cell.angle_beta   90.00
_cell.angle_gamma   90.00
#
_symmetry.space_group_name_H-M   'P 1'
#
loop_
_entity.id
_entity.type
_entity.pdbx_description
1 polymer ?
#
loop_
_entity_poly.entity_id
_entity_poly.type
_entity_poly.pdbx_seq_one_letter_code
_entity_poly.pdbx_strand_id
1 'polypeptide(L)'
;MINSLPRCDQCNSPVTDSIETEIENHGKVKLGKYTRGSWICNDCVTERAGEEKLSATSTIQDDSNNKHHEHIGAANKSDVSPNTPTADEANL
;
A
#
# COMPACT_ATOMS: atom_id res chain seq x y z
N MET A 1 -24.70 -3.34 20.77
CA MET A 1 -24.61 -3.94 19.42
C MET A 1 -23.14 -4.00 19.05
N ILE A 2 -22.59 -5.20 18.90
CA ILE A 2 -21.31 -5.37 18.22
C ILE A 2 -21.60 -5.06 16.75
N ASN A 3 -21.23 -3.85 16.31
CA ASN A 3 -21.32 -3.46 14.90
C ASN A 3 -20.26 -4.23 14.14
N SER A 4 -20.49 -5.52 13.92
CA SER A 4 -19.63 -6.34 13.10
C SER A 4 -19.81 -5.88 11.66
N LEU A 5 -18.83 -5.13 11.18
CA LEU A 5 -18.75 -4.77 9.78
C LEU A 5 -18.77 -6.05 8.93
N PRO A 6 -19.49 -6.04 7.80
CA PRO A 6 -19.49 -7.19 6.90
C PRO A 6 -18.07 -7.47 6.41
N ARG A 7 -17.80 -8.71 6.00
CA ARG A 7 -16.49 -9.12 5.51
C ARG A 7 -16.54 -9.46 4.03
N CYS A 8 -15.44 -9.19 3.34
CA CYS A 8 -15.26 -9.60 1.96
C CYS A 8 -15.28 -11.13 1.86
N ASP A 9 -16.09 -11.67 0.96
CA ASP A 9 -16.19 -13.11 0.71
C ASP A 9 -14.88 -13.73 0.21
N GLN A 10 -14.04 -12.95 -0.46
CA GLN A 10 -12.78 -13.42 -1.07
C GLN A 10 -11.58 -13.37 -0.12
N CYS A 11 -11.39 -12.24 0.58
CA CYS A 11 -10.20 -11.99 1.39
C CYS A 11 -10.49 -11.88 2.89
N ASN A 12 -11.75 -12.04 3.29
CA ASN A 12 -12.24 -11.96 4.67
C ASN A 12 -11.92 -10.64 5.41
N SER A 13 -11.47 -9.62 4.67
CA SER A 13 -11.21 -8.27 5.18
C SER A 13 -12.52 -7.58 5.54
N PRO A 14 -12.56 -6.72 6.57
CA PRO A 14 -13.76 -5.94 6.89
C PRO A 14 -14.06 -4.95 5.76
N VAL A 15 -15.33 -4.86 5.40
CA VAL A 15 -15.84 -4.08 4.27
C VAL A 15 -16.94 -3.14 4.73
N THR A 16 -17.00 -1.98 4.09
CA THR A 16 -18.08 -1.01 4.22
C THR A 16 -18.46 -0.46 2.84
N ASP A 17 -19.71 -0.04 2.67
CA ASP A 17 -20.14 0.77 1.53
C ASP A 17 -19.96 2.28 1.77
N SER A 18 -19.63 2.68 3.00
CA SER A 18 -19.48 4.09 3.39
C SER A 18 -18.01 4.52 3.43
N ILE A 19 -17.65 5.47 2.55
CA ILE A 19 -16.31 6.10 2.54
C ILE A 19 -15.97 6.75 3.88
N GLU A 20 -16.96 7.33 4.57
CA GLU A 20 -16.78 7.96 5.88
C GLU A 20 -16.22 6.95 6.91
N THR A 21 -16.74 5.72 6.90
CA THR A 21 -16.28 4.66 7.81
C THR A 21 -14.87 4.18 7.48
N GLU A 22 -14.49 4.14 6.20
CA GLU A 22 -13.12 3.83 5.79
C GLU A 22 -12.14 4.88 6.32
N ILE A 23 -12.49 6.17 6.19
CA ILE A 23 -11.68 7.29 6.67
C ILE A 23 -11.60 7.29 8.21
N GLU A 24 -12.73 7.11 8.91
CA GLU A 24 -12.79 7.02 10.37
C GLU A 24 -11.92 5.88 10.91
N ASN A 25 -11.90 4.74 10.21
CA ASN A 25 -11.10 3.59 10.57
C ASN A 25 -9.67 3.64 10.01
N HIS A 26 -9.22 4.79 9.47
CA HIS A 26 -7.88 4.96 8.90
C HIS A 26 -7.51 3.89 7.85
N GLY A 27 -8.46 3.47 7.02
CA GLY A 27 -8.24 2.44 6.01
C GLY A 27 -8.13 1.01 6.57
N LYS A 28 -8.42 0.77 7.85
CA LYS A 28 -8.52 -0.59 8.43
C LYS A 28 -9.72 -1.37 7.91
N VAL A 29 -10.69 -0.68 7.31
CA VAL A 29 -11.90 -1.21 6.69
C VAL A 29 -11.86 -0.79 5.23
N LYS A 30 -12.13 -1.72 4.32
CA LYS A 30 -12.04 -1.46 2.88
C LYS A 30 -13.41 -1.10 2.29
N LEU A 31 -13.42 -0.24 1.29
CA LEU A 31 -14.60 -0.01 0.46
C LEU A 31 -14.95 -1.26 -0.36
N GLY A 32 -16.23 -1.60 -0.34
CA GLY A 32 -16.76 -2.69 -1.14
C GLY A 32 -18.23 -2.55 -1.44
N LYS A 33 -18.75 -3.51 -2.20
CA LYS A 33 -20.13 -3.53 -2.66
C LYS A 33 -20.77 -4.86 -2.33
N TYR A 34 -22.02 -4.80 -1.91
CA TYR A 34 -22.85 -5.99 -1.76
C TYR A 34 -23.34 -6.43 -3.14
N THR A 35 -22.85 -7.57 -3.63
CA THR A 35 -23.20 -8.10 -4.96
C THR A 35 -23.48 -9.59 -4.86
N ARG A 36 -24.52 -10.07 -5.55
CA ARG A 36 -24.92 -11.49 -5.59
C ARG A 36 -25.12 -12.15 -4.21
N GLY A 37 -25.50 -11.38 -3.19
CA GLY A 37 -25.73 -11.89 -1.84
C GLY A 37 -24.51 -11.88 -0.91
N SER A 38 -23.34 -11.43 -1.39
CA SER A 38 -22.10 -11.36 -0.62
C SER A 38 -21.43 -9.98 -0.72
N TRP A 39 -20.65 -9.61 0.30
CA TRP A 39 -19.83 -8.41 0.26
C TRP A 39 -18.51 -8.71 -0.43
N ILE A 40 -18.14 -7.90 -1.41
CA ILE A 40 -16.84 -7.99 -2.09
C ILE A 40 -16.16 -6.61 -2.02
N CYS A 41 -14.93 -6.55 -1.54
CA CYS A 41 -14.12 -5.33 -1.53
C CYS A 41 -13.64 -4.97 -2.94
N ASN A 42 -13.39 -3.69 -3.21
CA ASN A 42 -12.96 -3.22 -4.55
C ASN A 42 -11.72 -3.96 -5.08
N ASP A 43 -10.75 -4.25 -4.21
CA ASP A 43 -9.55 -5.02 -4.59
C ASP A 43 -9.92 -6.36 -5.24
N CYS A 44 -10.89 -7.07 -4.66
CA CYS A 44 -11.34 -8.38 -5.14
C CYS A 44 -12.37 -8.30 -6.27
N VAL A 45 -13.09 -7.18 -6.44
CA VAL A 45 -13.95 -6.96 -7.62
C VAL A 45 -13.07 -6.82 -8.86
N THR A 46 -11.95 -6.11 -8.74
CA THR A 46 -11.09 -5.76 -9.87
C THR A 46 -10.37 -6.98 -10.45
N GLU A 47 -10.01 -7.96 -9.61
CA GLU A 47 -9.43 -9.24 -10.09
C GLU A 47 -10.41 -10.09 -10.92
N ARG A 48 -11.73 -9.94 -10.71
CA ARG A 48 -12.74 -10.66 -11.49
C ARG A 48 -13.13 -9.95 -12.80
N ALA A 49 -12.80 -8.66 -12.92
CA ALA A 49 -13.07 -7.82 -14.08
C ALA A 49 -11.77 -7.41 -14.81
N GLY A 50 -10.69 -8.17 -14.59
CA GLY A 50 -9.38 -7.89 -15.14
C GLY A 50 -9.24 -8.36 -16.57
N GLU A 51 -9.67 -7.54 -17.54
CA GLU A 51 -9.02 -7.52 -18.88
C GLU A 51 -8.83 -6.11 -19.48
N GLU A 52 -9.35 -5.00 -18.93
CA GLU A 52 -9.22 -3.70 -19.61
C GLU A 52 -9.02 -2.45 -18.74
N LYS A 53 -8.20 -2.50 -17.69
CA LYS A 53 -7.53 -1.27 -17.25
C LYS A 53 -6.25 -1.55 -16.49
N LEU A 54 -5.17 -1.47 -17.26
CA LEU A 54 -3.79 -1.29 -16.88
C LEU A 54 -3.59 -0.69 -15.46
N SER A 55 -2.97 -1.51 -14.62
CA SER A 55 -1.79 -1.17 -13.83
C SER A 55 -1.83 0.20 -13.15
N ALA A 56 -2.45 0.27 -11.98
CA ALA A 56 -2.15 1.31 -11.00
C ALA A 56 -2.45 0.79 -9.59
N THR A 57 -1.65 -0.16 -9.09
CA THR A 57 -0.99 -0.05 -7.77
C THR A 57 -0.22 -1.33 -7.44
N SER A 58 1.00 -1.09 -6.98
CA SER A 58 2.07 -2.00 -6.65
C SER A 58 1.67 -3.29 -5.93
N THR A 59 1.94 -4.41 -6.59
CA THR A 59 2.30 -5.66 -5.92
C THR A 59 3.65 -5.45 -5.24
N ILE A 60 3.66 -5.02 -3.98
CA ILE A 60 4.79 -5.34 -3.08
C ILE A 60 4.37 -6.63 -2.38
N GLN A 61 4.77 -7.75 -2.99
CA GLN A 61 4.84 -9.04 -2.33
C GLN A 61 5.90 -8.93 -1.24
N ASP A 62 5.48 -8.85 0.02
CA ASP A 62 6.35 -9.07 1.17
C ASP A 62 6.58 -10.58 1.29
N ASP A 63 7.39 -11.13 0.39
CA ASP A 63 7.98 -12.45 0.57
C ASP A 63 9.33 -12.24 1.25
N SER A 64 9.36 -12.66 2.51
CA SER A 64 10.51 -12.60 3.39
C SER A 64 11.76 -13.23 2.76
N ASN A 65 12.87 -12.53 2.95
CA ASN A 65 14.25 -13.03 2.90
C ASN A 65 15.03 -12.87 1.58
N ASN A 66 15.20 -11.63 1.12
CA ASN A 66 16.44 -11.26 0.45
C ASN A 66 16.91 -9.89 0.94
N LYS A 67 17.95 -9.87 1.78
CA LYS A 67 18.70 -8.65 2.12
C LYS A 67 19.45 -8.16 0.89
N HIS A 68 18.75 -7.58 -0.08
CA HIS A 68 19.41 -6.79 -1.11
C HIS A 68 19.54 -5.36 -0.58
N HIS A 69 20.49 -5.17 0.34
CA HIS A 69 20.99 -3.83 0.61
C HIS A 69 21.68 -3.40 -0.69
N GLU A 70 21.00 -2.60 -1.49
CA GLU A 70 21.64 -1.89 -2.59
C GLU A 70 22.80 -1.09 -1.97
N HIS A 71 24.02 -1.45 -2.33
CA HIS A 71 25.20 -0.71 -1.91
C HIS A 71 25.13 0.68 -2.57
N ILE A 72 24.59 1.65 -1.85
CA ILE A 72 24.70 3.07 -2.21
C ILE A 72 26.19 3.40 -2.08
N GLY A 73 26.89 3.38 -3.22
CA GLY A 73 28.28 3.81 -3.28
C GLY A 73 28.42 5.25 -2.80
N ALA A 74 29.55 5.59 -2.19
CA ALA A 74 29.83 6.98 -1.81
C ALA A 74 29.67 7.89 -3.04
N ALA A 75 28.89 8.96 -2.90
CA ALA A 75 28.68 9.94 -3.96
C ALA A 75 30.02 10.54 -4.42
N ASN A 76 30.19 10.78 -5.72
CA ASN A 76 31.40 11.41 -6.21
C ASN A 76 31.41 12.88 -5.82
N LYS A 77 32.58 13.42 -5.47
CA LYS A 77 32.75 14.87 -5.23
C LYS A 77 32.36 15.76 -6.43
N SER A 78 32.28 15.18 -7.63
CA SER A 78 31.84 15.89 -8.84
C SER A 78 30.32 15.99 -8.95
N ASP A 79 29.55 15.18 -8.21
CA ASP A 79 28.09 15.20 -8.20
C ASP A 79 27.51 16.26 -7.26
N VAL A 80 28.35 16.90 -6.43
CA VAL A 80 27.94 17.97 -5.53
C VAL A 80 28.23 19.34 -6.15
N SER A 81 27.29 20.26 -5.98
CA SER A 81 27.48 21.65 -6.39
C SER A 81 28.69 22.25 -5.68
N PRO A 82 29.52 23.08 -6.33
CA PRO A 82 30.69 23.71 -5.70
C PRO A 82 30.35 24.60 -4.51
N ASN A 83 29.06 24.97 -4.35
CA ASN A 83 28.57 25.72 -3.20
C ASN A 83 28.06 24.83 -2.05
N THR A 84 28.15 23.50 -2.17
CA THR A 84 27.74 22.58 -1.10
C THR A 84 28.78 22.65 0.02
N PRO A 85 28.41 23.07 1.25
CA PRO A 85 29.34 23.08 2.38
C PRO A 85 29.78 21.66 2.69
N THR A 86 31.07 21.45 2.96
CA THR A 86 31.57 20.18 3.47
C THR A 86 30.93 19.91 4.83
N ALA A 87 30.41 18.71 5.05
CA ALA A 87 29.99 18.29 6.38
C ALA A 87 31.22 18.19 7.28
N ASP A 88 31.20 18.88 8.42
CA ASP A 88 32.23 18.78 9.44
C ASP A 88 32.05 17.42 10.14
N GLU A 89 32.88 16.45 9.78
CA GLU A 89 32.89 15.14 10.41
C GLU A 89 33.41 15.30 11.84
N ALA A 90 32.47 15.41 12.80
CA ALA A 90 32.80 15.42 14.22
C ALA A 90 33.58 14.14 14.57
N ASN A 91 34.88 14.27 14.79
CA ASN A 91 35.73 13.20 15.29
C ASN A 91 35.28 12.86 16.71
N LEU A 92 34.71 11.66 16.89
CA LEU A 92 34.48 11.02 18.19
C LEU A 92 35.81 10.52 18.79
#